data_AF-A0A1Q3V5D8-F1
#
_entry.id   AF-A0A1Q3V5D8-F1
#
_cell.length_a   1.000
_cell.length_b   1.000
_cell.length_c   1.000
_cell.angle_alpha   90.00
_cell.angle_beta   90.00
_cell.angle_gamma   90.00
#
_symmetry.space_group_name_H-M   'P 1'
#
loop_
_entity.id
_entity.type
_entity.pdbx_description
1 polymer ?
#
loop_
_entity_poly.entity_id
_entity_poly.type
_entity_poly.pdbx_seq_one_letter_code
_entity_poly.pdbx_strand_id
1 'polypeptide(L)'
;MTGGCFSISSLGSIGGTGFTPIINAPEVAILGVSSTQERPVRSGKCLEWRKILPLSLSYDHRVINGADAAHFCRHMAKSLEALK
;
A
#
# COMPACT_ATOMS: atom_id res chain seq x y z
N MET A 1 -14.70 -15.67 11.17
CA MET A 1 -15.24 -14.51 10.42
C MET A 1 -15.42 -14.94 8.97
N THR A 2 -16.55 -14.62 8.33
CA THR A 2 -16.92 -15.07 6.97
C THR A 2 -17.29 -13.87 6.10
N GLY A 3 -17.14 -13.98 4.77
CA GLY A 3 -17.59 -12.96 3.82
C GLY A 3 -16.63 -11.79 3.54
N GLY A 4 -15.34 -11.93 3.84
CA GLY A 4 -14.33 -10.92 3.47
C GLY A 4 -14.15 -10.82 1.95
N CYS A 5 -13.98 -9.59 1.45
CA CYS A 5 -13.70 -9.31 0.02
C CYS A 5 -12.26 -8.84 -0.23
N PHE A 6 -11.64 -8.26 0.80
CA PHE A 6 -10.32 -7.67 0.77
C PHE A 6 -9.78 -7.53 2.19
N SER A 7 -8.48 -7.74 2.36
CA SER A 7 -7.82 -7.65 3.66
C SER A 7 -6.87 -6.46 3.73
N ILE A 8 -6.80 -5.82 4.89
CA ILE A 8 -5.78 -4.82 5.23
C ILE A 8 -4.99 -5.37 6.41
N SER A 9 -3.66 -5.40 6.29
CA SER A 9 -2.75 -5.77 7.38
C SER A 9 -1.82 -4.59 7.68
N SER A 10 -1.94 -4.03 8.89
CA SER A 10 -1.14 -2.89 9.32
C SER A 10 -0.09 -3.30 10.34
N LEU A 11 1.17 -3.05 9.99
CA LEU A 11 2.33 -3.13 10.89
C LEU A 11 2.81 -1.73 11.30
N GLY A 12 1.99 -0.70 11.07
CA GLY A 12 2.37 0.70 11.27
C GLY A 12 2.85 1.04 12.69
N SER A 13 2.31 0.35 13.71
CA SER A 13 2.67 0.50 15.12
C SER A 13 3.96 -0.22 15.52
N ILE A 14 4.40 -1.22 14.75
CA ILE A 14 5.59 -2.02 15.04
C ILE A 14 6.80 -1.43 14.31
N GLY A 15 6.65 -1.09 13.02
CA GLY A 15 7.74 -0.56 12.20
C GLY A 15 7.77 -1.16 10.80
N GLY A 16 8.96 -1.14 10.19
CA GLY A 16 9.21 -1.67 8.86
C GLY A 16 9.07 -0.64 7.74
N THR A 17 9.69 -0.95 6.61
CA THR A 17 9.70 -0.12 5.39
C THR A 17 8.81 -0.68 4.28
N GLY A 18 8.33 -1.92 4.44
CA GLY A 18 7.51 -2.67 3.50
C GLY A 18 7.55 -4.16 3.88
N PHE A 19 6.60 -4.94 3.40
CA PHE A 19 6.57 -6.39 3.58
C PHE A 19 5.70 -7.05 2.51
N THR A 20 5.81 -8.36 2.33
CA THR A 20 5.01 -9.13 1.37
C THR A 20 3.90 -9.89 2.10
N PRO A 21 2.71 -9.29 2.34
CA PRO A 21 1.63 -10.00 3.01
C PRO A 21 1.18 -11.23 2.22
N ILE A 22 0.75 -12.29 2.90
CA ILE A 22 0.14 -13.47 2.28
C ILE A 22 -1.37 -13.22 2.13
N ILE A 23 -1.91 -13.56 0.97
CA ILE A 23 -3.33 -13.37 0.65
C ILE A 23 -4.20 -14.28 1.55
N ASN A 24 -5.27 -13.71 2.11
CA ASN A 24 -6.26 -14.45 2.88
C ASN A 24 -7.28 -15.12 1.93
N ALA A 25 -6.92 -16.25 1.34
CA ALA A 25 -7.80 -16.98 0.43
C ALA A 25 -9.15 -17.31 1.11
N PRO A 26 -10.30 -17.16 0.42
CA PRO A 26 -10.47 -17.01 -1.03
C PRO A 26 -10.44 -15.57 -1.58
N GLU A 27 -10.00 -14.58 -0.81
CA GLU A 27 -9.77 -13.23 -1.35
C GLU A 27 -8.65 -13.24 -2.39
N VAL A 28 -8.62 -12.24 -3.27
CA VAL A 28 -7.68 -12.17 -4.40
C VAL A 28 -6.56 -11.15 -4.21
N ALA A 29 -6.62 -10.34 -3.15
CA ALA A 29 -5.61 -9.34 -2.83
C ALA A 29 -5.64 -8.95 -1.35
N ILE A 30 -4.50 -8.46 -0.85
CA ILE A 30 -4.32 -7.93 0.50
C ILE A 30 -3.38 -6.72 0.47
N LEU A 31 -3.74 -5.66 1.20
CA LEU A 31 -2.93 -4.45 1.35
C LEU A 31 -2.17 -4.46 2.69
N GLY A 32 -0.85 -4.51 2.60
CA GLY A 32 0.07 -4.26 3.70
C GLY A 32 0.32 -2.76 3.87
N VAL A 33 0.27 -2.29 5.12
CA VAL A 33 0.59 -0.91 5.50
C VAL A 33 1.71 -0.94 6.53
N SER A 34 2.82 -0.27 6.22
CA SER A 34 3.97 -0.16 7.13
C SER A 34 4.02 1.20 7.82
N SER A 35 5.00 1.37 8.72
CA SER A 35 5.15 2.62 9.47
C SER A 35 5.45 3.80 8.56
N THR A 36 4.82 4.94 8.86
CA THR A 36 5.06 6.20 8.15
C THR A 36 6.45 6.73 8.50
N GLN A 37 7.18 7.23 7.50
CA GLN A 37 8.51 7.78 7.69
C GLN A 37 8.63 9.17 7.08
N GLU A 38 9.30 10.10 7.76
CA GLU A 38 9.70 11.36 7.15
C GLU A 38 10.87 11.12 6.20
N ARG A 39 10.69 11.47 4.93
CA ARG A 39 11.71 11.30 3.89
C ARG A 39 11.85 12.59 3.08
N PRO A 40 13.08 12.93 2.65
CA PRO A 40 13.27 14.03 1.71
C PRO A 40 12.77 13.58 0.33
N VAL A 41 11.82 14.33 -0.23
CA VAL A 41 11.28 14.12 -1.57
C VAL A 41 11.61 15.33 -2.43
N ARG A 42 12.05 15.08 -3.65
CA ARG A 42 12.32 16.15 -4.62
C ARG A 42 11.01 16.77 -5.08
N SER A 43 10.87 18.07 -4.88
CA SER A 43 9.75 18.91 -5.32
C SER A 43 10.31 19.96 -6.28
N GLY A 44 10.22 19.68 -7.59
CA GLY A 44 10.83 20.50 -8.63
C GLY A 44 12.36 20.55 -8.52
N LYS A 45 12.90 21.73 -8.15
CA LYS A 45 14.33 21.97 -7.92
C LYS A 45 14.74 21.91 -6.44
N CYS A 46 13.78 21.79 -5.52
CA CYS A 46 14.02 21.79 -4.08
C CYS A 46 13.83 20.39 -3.47
N LEU A 47 14.39 20.18 -2.29
CA LEU A 47 14.09 19.02 -1.43
C LEU A 47 13.10 19.45 -0.35
N GLU A 48 12.03 18.68 -0.17
CA GLU A 48 11.02 18.89 0.88
C GLU A 48 10.91 17.65 1.76
N TRP A 49 10.78 17.82 3.06
CA TRP A 49 10.47 16.74 3.98
C TRP A 49 8.98 16.38 3.91
N ARG A 50 8.67 15.12 3.61
CA ARG A 50 7.29 14.62 3.56
C ARG A 50 7.14 13.34 4.36
N LYS A 51 5.96 13.16 4.95
CA LYS A 51 5.53 11.88 5.53
C LYS A 51 5.14 10.93 4.41
N ILE A 52 5.86 9.81 4.31
CA ILE A 52 5.65 8.76 3.32
C ILE A 52 5.10 7.53 4.03
N LEU A 53 3.95 7.04 3.55
CA LEU A 53 3.33 5.80 4.00
C LEU A 53 3.65 4.68 2.99
N PRO A 54 4.47 3.68 3.34
CA PRO A 54 4.72 2.55 2.46
C PRO A 54 3.49 1.63 2.39
N LEU A 55 3.08 1.33 1.16
CA LEU A 55 1.99 0.41 0.84
C LEU A 55 2.56 -0.81 0.10
N SER A 56 2.11 -2.01 0.46
CA SER A 56 2.55 -3.25 -0.15
C SER A 56 1.35 -4.11 -0.54
N LEU A 57 1.06 -4.21 -1.83
CA LEU A 57 -0.06 -5.01 -2.34
C LEU A 57 0.45 -6.39 -2.77
N SER A 58 -0.09 -7.44 -2.16
CA SER A 58 0.00 -8.80 -2.69
C SER A 58 -1.31 -9.15 -3.37
N TYR A 59 -1.24 -9.82 -4.52
CA TYR A 59 -2.39 -10.15 -5.34
C TYR A 59 -2.20 -11.50 -6.04
N ASP A 60 -3.32 -12.17 -6.33
CA ASP A 60 -3.33 -13.41 -7.07
C ASP A 60 -3.18 -13.12 -8.57
N HIS A 61 -2.00 -13.41 -9.12
CA HIS A 61 -1.69 -13.11 -10.52
C HIS A 61 -2.51 -13.95 -11.54
N ARG A 62 -3.24 -14.96 -11.07
CA ARG A 62 -4.22 -15.69 -11.89
C ARG A 62 -5.47 -14.84 -12.18
N VAL A 63 -5.77 -13.86 -11.34
CA VAL A 63 -6.96 -13.01 -11.41
C VAL A 63 -6.61 -11.56 -11.77
N ILE A 64 -5.51 -11.03 -11.22
CA ILE A 64 -5.11 -9.63 -11.36
C ILE A 64 -3.74 -9.57 -12.04
N ASN A 65 -3.61 -8.82 -13.14
CA ASN A 65 -2.31 -8.59 -13.77
C ASN A 65 -1.54 -7.43 -13.11
N GLY A 66 -0.25 -7.31 -13.42
CA GLY A 66 0.61 -6.28 -12.83
C GLY A 66 0.20 -4.83 -13.16
N ALA A 67 -0.43 -4.57 -14.31
CA ALA A 67 -0.88 -3.23 -14.67
C ALA A 67 -2.05 -2.79 -13.79
N ASP A 68 -3.05 -3.67 -13.61
CA ASP A 68 -4.21 -3.41 -12.75
C ASP A 68 -3.79 -3.24 -11.28
N ALA A 69 -2.87 -4.08 -10.80
CA ALA A 69 -2.30 -3.94 -9.46
C ALA A 69 -1.57 -2.60 -9.26
N ALA A 70 -0.77 -2.18 -10.24
CA ALA A 70 -0.08 -0.89 -10.21
C ALA A 70 -1.07 0.29 -10.24
N HIS A 71 -2.11 0.22 -11.07
CA HIS A 71 -3.17 1.21 -11.13
C HIS A 71 -3.93 1.32 -9.80
N PHE A 72 -4.26 0.18 -9.17
CA PHE A 72 -4.88 0.15 -7.85
C PHE A 72 -4.01 0.84 -6.80
N CYS A 73 -2.72 0.47 -6.70
CA CYS A 73 -1.79 1.11 -5.77
C CYS A 73 -1.66 2.62 -6.01
N ARG A 74 -1.61 3.05 -7.27
CA ARG A 74 -1.55 4.47 -7.61
C ARG A 74 -2.84 5.21 -7.25
N HIS A 75 -3.99 4.58 -7.46
CA HIS A 75 -5.29 5.12 -7.07
C HIS A 75 -5.39 5.27 -5.55
N MET A 76 -4.98 4.25 -4.79
CA MET A 76 -4.90 4.30 -3.33
C MET A 76 -4.00 5.43 -2.84
N ALA A 77 -2.78 5.53 -3.38
CA ALA A 77 -1.85 6.59 -3.02
C ALA A 77 -2.44 7.99 -3.27
N LYS A 78 -3.04 8.22 -4.45
CA LYS A 78 -3.71 9.49 -4.77
C LYS A 78 -4.88 9.80 -3.82
N SER A 79 -5.69 8.79 -3.51
CA SER A 79 -6.84 8.94 -2.61
C SER A 79 -6.38 9.37 -1.22
N LEU A 80 -5.31 8.75 -0.69
CA LEU A 80 -4.72 9.12 0.59
C LEU A 80 -4.06 10.51 0.57
N GLU A 81 -3.38 10.87 -0.52
CA GLU A 81 -2.78 12.21 -0.70
C GLU A 81 -3.83 13.33 -0.74
N ALA A 82 -5.06 13.02 -1.19
CA ALA A 82 -6.16 13.95 -1.29
C ALA A 82 -6.93 14.17 0.03
N LEU A 83 -6.75 13.31 1.03
CA LEU A 83 -7.42 13.40 2.36
C LEU A 83 -6.80 14.47 3.27
N LYS A 84 -6.47 15.64 2.72
CA LYS A 84 -5.93 16.78 3.48
C LYS A 84 -7.03 17.58 4.17
#